data_AF-A0A949UJ26-F1
#
_entry.id   AF-A0A949UJ26-F1
#
_cell.length_a   1.000
_cell.length_b   1.000
_cell.length_c   1.000
_cell.angle_alpha   90.00
_cell.angle_beta   90.00
_cell.angle_gamma   90.00
#
_symmetry.space_group_name_H-M   'P 1'
#
loop_
_entity.id
_entity.type
_entity.pdbx_description
1 polymer ?
#
loop_
_entity_poly.entity_id
_entity_poly.type
_entity_poly.pdbx_seq_one_letter_code
_entity_poly.pdbx_strand_id
1 'polypeptide(L)'
;MYEVILKRFDHPDEVRRFPKGKFELIHINGMTIGRATYEPGWKWSEHVGRSAGATSCSVEHVGMVVSGRATAATDDGRSSK
;
A
#
# COMPACT_ATOMS: atom_id res chain seq x y z
N MET A 1 22.67 23.37 7.09
CA MET A 1 21.42 23.70 6.36
C MET A 1 20.69 22.38 6.15
N TYR A 2 19.50 22.20 6.72
CA TYR A 2 18.76 20.94 6.52
C TYR A 2 18.17 20.94 5.12
N GLU A 3 18.41 19.86 4.37
CA GLU A 3 17.76 19.65 3.09
C GLU A 3 16.32 19.18 3.33
N VAL A 4 15.34 19.90 2.78
CA VAL A 4 13.92 19.59 2.95
C VAL A 4 13.40 18.98 1.66
N ILE A 5 12.87 17.75 1.75
CA ILE A 5 12.21 17.07 0.63
C ILE A 5 10.70 17.24 0.79
N LEU A 6 10.05 17.91 -0.17
CA LEU A 6 8.59 18.08 -0.22
C LEU A 6 8.01 17.30 -1.40
N LYS A 7 7.06 16.40 -1.11
CA LYS A 7 6.38 15.55 -2.10
C LYS A 7 4.87 15.52 -1.80
N ARG A 8 4.05 15.32 -2.84
CA ARG A 8 2.58 15.28 -2.73
C ARG A 8 2.03 14.08 -3.48
N PHE A 9 1.10 13.35 -2.86
CA PHE A 9 0.42 12.23 -3.54
C PHE A 9 -0.51 12.66 -4.69
N ASP A 10 -0.85 13.94 -4.80
CA ASP A 10 -1.61 14.50 -5.92
C ASP A 10 -0.76 14.58 -7.21
N HIS A 11 0.57 14.62 -7.04
CA HIS A 11 1.57 14.55 -8.10
C HIS A 11 2.63 13.50 -7.71
N PRO A 12 2.25 12.21 -7.69
CA PRO A 12 3.13 11.15 -7.23
C PRO A 12 4.25 10.88 -8.22
N ASP A 13 5.32 10.23 -7.73
CA ASP A 13 6.43 9.83 -8.58
C ASP A 13 6.05 8.61 -9.45
N GLU A 14 5.23 7.70 -8.91
CA GLU A 14 4.70 6.53 -9.63
C GLU A 14 3.23 6.30 -9.25
N VAL A 15 2.42 5.87 -10.22
CA VAL A 15 1.07 5.31 -9.96
C VAL A 15 1.04 3.84 -10.37
N ARG A 16 0.90 2.95 -9.40
CA ARG A 16 0.73 1.51 -9.64
C ARG A 16 -0.73 1.14 -9.60
N ARG A 17 -1.23 0.46 -10.62
CA ARG A 17 -2.63 0.01 -10.72
C ARG A 17 -2.71 -1.50 -10.64
N PHE A 18 -3.75 -1.99 -9.97
CA PHE A 18 -4.06 -3.40 -9.85
C PHE A 18 -5.58 -3.58 -9.83
N PRO A 19 -6.10 -4.78 -10.07
CA PRO A 19 -7.52 -5.05 -9.95
C PRO A 19 -8.09 -4.49 -8.64
N LYS A 20 -9.13 -3.65 -8.74
CA LYS A 20 -9.82 -3.02 -7.60
C LYS A 20 -8.95 -2.08 -6.73
N GLY A 21 -7.86 -1.53 -7.25
CA GLY A 21 -7.14 -0.52 -6.50
C GLY A 21 -5.94 0.10 -7.20
N LYS A 22 -5.31 1.03 -6.49
CA LYS A 22 -4.10 1.72 -6.92
C LYS A 22 -3.24 2.15 -5.73
N PHE A 23 -1.97 2.35 -6.02
CA PHE A 23 -1.01 3.05 -5.16
C PHE A 23 -0.51 4.30 -5.87
N GLU A 24 -0.58 5.45 -5.20
CA GLU A 24 0.25 6.61 -5.52
C GLU A 24 1.51 6.55 -4.66
N LEU A 25 2.68 6.46 -5.28
CA LEU A 25 3.97 6.30 -4.61
C LEU A 25 4.80 7.59 -4.70
N ILE A 26 5.47 7.92 -3.61
CA ILE A 26 6.48 8.97 -3.54
C ILE A 26 7.76 8.42 -2.91
N HIS A 27 8.90 8.95 -3.31
CA HIS A 27 10.20 8.56 -2.79
C HIS A 27 10.79 9.72 -1.97
N ILE A 28 11.11 9.45 -0.71
CA ILE A 28 11.72 10.42 0.20
C ILE A 28 12.95 9.77 0.82
N ASN A 29 14.14 10.30 0.51
CA ASN A 29 15.42 9.84 1.06
C ASN A 29 15.61 8.31 1.01
N GLY A 30 15.32 7.69 -0.14
CA GLY A 30 15.43 6.24 -0.34
C GLY A 30 14.27 5.40 0.22
N MET A 31 13.34 5.99 0.97
CA MET A 31 12.11 5.32 1.40
C MET A 31 11.01 5.48 0.35
N THR A 32 10.25 4.42 0.14
CA THR A 32 9.02 4.45 -0.66
C THR A 32 7.82 4.60 0.28
N ILE A 33 7.01 5.64 0.06
CA ILE A 33 5.76 5.85 0.80
C ILE A 33 4.61 5.79 -0.20
N GLY A 34 3.58 5.01 0.12
CA GLY A 34 2.42 4.84 -0.75
C GLY A 34 1.11 5.28 -0.11
N ARG A 35 0.27 5.97 -0.87
CA ARG A 35 -1.16 6.13 -0.59
C ARG A 35 -1.93 5.09 -1.38
N ALA A 36 -2.65 4.22 -0.67
CA ALA A 36 -3.46 3.18 -1.28
C ALA A 36 -4.92 3.65 -1.42
N THR A 37 -5.56 3.31 -2.53
CA THR A 37 -7.02 3.36 -2.67
C THR A 37 -7.52 1.99 -3.12
N TYR A 38 -8.47 1.44 -2.37
CA TYR A 38 -9.05 0.12 -2.61
C TYR A 38 -10.56 0.23 -2.80
N GLU A 39 -11.09 -0.50 -3.77
CA GLU A 39 -12.53 -0.70 -3.92
C GLU A 39 -13.04 -1.77 -2.93
N PRO A 40 -14.34 -1.75 -2.56
CA PRO A 40 -14.93 -2.79 -1.73
C PRO A 40 -14.68 -4.22 -2.26
N GLY A 41 -14.30 -5.11 -1.35
CA GLY A 41 -13.96 -6.49 -1.68
C GLY A 41 -12.56 -6.68 -2.29
N TRP A 42 -11.71 -5.66 -2.29
CA TRP A 42 -10.29 -5.84 -2.55
C TRP A 42 -9.63 -6.71 -1.47
N LYS A 43 -8.70 -7.56 -1.88
CA LYS A 43 -7.90 -8.44 -1.02
C LYS A 43 -6.56 -8.70 -1.67
N TRP A 44 -5.48 -8.47 -0.93
CA TRP A 44 -4.11 -8.52 -1.46
C TRP A 44 -3.80 -9.84 -2.18
N SER A 45 -4.06 -10.99 -1.55
CA SER A 45 -3.71 -12.30 -2.12
C SER A 45 -4.44 -12.66 -3.40
N GLU A 46 -5.63 -12.11 -3.62
CA GLU A 46 -6.41 -12.37 -4.83
C GLU A 46 -6.10 -11.40 -5.97
N HIS A 47 -5.88 -10.12 -5.63
CA HIS A 47 -5.79 -9.04 -6.60
C HIS A 47 -4.33 -8.66 -6.93
N VAL A 48 -3.37 -9.02 -6.08
CA VAL A 48 -1.93 -8.77 -6.27
C VAL A 48 -1.13 -10.06 -6.09
N GLY A 49 -1.31 -10.77 -4.98
CA GLY A 49 -0.53 -11.96 -4.64
C GLY A 49 -0.66 -13.08 -5.68
N ARG A 50 -1.85 -13.27 -6.26
CA ARG A 50 -2.10 -14.32 -7.28
C ARG A 50 -1.15 -14.25 -8.47
N SER A 51 -0.87 -13.07 -9.01
CA SER A 51 0.06 -12.94 -10.14
C SER A 51 1.52 -13.15 -9.72
N ALA A 52 1.84 -12.95 -8.44
CA ALA A 52 3.14 -13.21 -7.85
C ALA A 52 3.29 -14.64 -7.28
N GLY A 53 2.26 -15.49 -7.40
CA GLY A 53 2.26 -16.82 -6.76
C GLY A 53 2.32 -16.80 -5.23
N ALA A 54 1.89 -15.70 -4.62
CA ALA A 54 2.03 -15.43 -3.19
C ALA A 54 0.68 -15.28 -2.48
N THR A 55 0.60 -15.78 -1.24
CA THR A 55 -0.59 -15.67 -0.38
C THR A 55 -0.49 -14.52 0.63
N SER A 56 0.72 -14.02 0.89
CA SER A 56 0.99 -12.86 1.74
C SER A 56 2.10 -11.99 1.14
N CYS A 57 2.14 -10.70 1.55
CA CYS A 57 3.20 -9.79 1.12
C CYS A 57 4.40 -9.94 2.04
N SER A 58 5.60 -10.14 1.47
CA SER A 58 6.85 -10.24 2.22
C SER A 58 7.46 -8.87 2.59
N VAL A 59 6.85 -7.78 2.14
CA VAL A 59 7.30 -6.42 2.47
C VAL A 59 6.78 -6.03 3.84
N GLU A 60 7.64 -5.42 4.65
CA GLU A 60 7.23 -4.85 5.93
C GLU A 60 6.30 -3.65 5.70
N HIS A 61 5.12 -3.70 6.31
CA HIS A 61 4.10 -2.67 6.15
C HIS A 61 3.80 -1.99 7.48
N VAL A 62 3.95 -0.67 7.50
CA VAL A 62 3.35 0.20 8.51
C VAL A 62 2.43 1.18 7.81
N GLY A 63 1.23 1.37 8.34
CA GLY A 63 0.24 2.23 7.70
C GLY A 63 -0.95 2.53 8.59
N MET A 64 -1.78 3.45 8.14
CA MET A 64 -3.04 3.81 8.79
C MET A 64 -4.13 3.99 7.75
N VAL A 65 -5.37 3.75 8.18
CA VAL A 65 -6.55 4.00 7.36
C VAL A 65 -6.93 5.46 7.48
N VAL A 66 -6.79 6.22 6.40
CA VAL A 66 -7.18 7.64 6.35
C VAL A 66 -8.69 7.80 6.24
N SER A 67 -9.37 6.90 5.53
CA SER A 67 -10.82 6.87 5.37
C SER A 67 -11.31 5.46 5.03
N GLY A 68 -12.53 5.12 5.42
CA GLY A 68 -13.13 3.81 5.21
C GLY A 68 -12.70 2.77 6.24
N ARG A 69 -12.59 1.50 5.82
CA ARG A 69 -12.17 0.37 6.66
C ARG A 69 -11.29 -0.58 5.85
N ALA A 70 -10.24 -1.06 6.46
CA ALA A 70 -9.36 -2.09 5.91
C ALA A 70 -8.86 -2.99 7.04
N THR A 71 -8.55 -4.24 6.70
CA THR A 71 -8.01 -5.22 7.65
C THR A 71 -6.66 -5.70 7.13
N ALA A 72 -5.64 -5.59 7.97
CA ALA A 72 -4.39 -6.33 7.78
C ALA A 72 -4.55 -7.68 8.49
N ALA A 73 -4.07 -8.75 7.85
CA ALA A 73 -3.99 -10.07 8.45
C ALA A 73 -2.56 -10.59 8.31
N THR A 74 -2.04 -11.21 9.36
CA THR A 74 -0.73 -11.84 9.40
C THR A 74 -0.86 -13.34 9.15
N ASP A 75 0.23 -13.97 8.73
CA ASP A 75 0.24 -15.40 8.37
C ASP A 75 -0.06 -16.34 9.56
N ASP A 76 0.09 -15.84 10.80
CA ASP A 76 -0.29 -16.53 12.03
C ASP A 76 -1.78 -16.38 12.40
N GLY A 77 -2.58 -15.75 11.53
CA GLY A 77 -4.03 -15.62 11.67
C GLY A 77 -4.51 -14.43 12.49
N ARG A 78 -3.62 -13.59 13.03
CA ARG A 78 -4.03 -12.34 13.67
C ARG A 78 -4.49 -11.32 12.62
N SER A 79 -5.45 -10.47 12.98
CA SER A 79 -5.95 -9.41 12.12
C SER A 79 -6.24 -8.11 12.87
N SER A 80 -6.10 -6.99 12.16
CA SER A 80 -6.48 -5.68 12.68
C SER A 80 -8.00 -5.50 12.71
N LYS A 81 -8.51 -4.80 13.72
CA LYS A 81 -9.93 -4.44 13.82
C LYS A 81 -10.24 -3.13 13.11
#